data_AF-A0A7X5VQE2-F1
#
_entry.id   AF-A0A7X5VQE2-F1
#
_cell.length_a   1.000
_cell.length_b   1.000
_cell.length_c   1.000
_cell.angle_alpha   90.00
_cell.angle_beta   90.00
_cell.angle_gamma   90.00
#
_symmetry.space_group_name_H-M   'P 1'
#
loop_
_entity.id
_entity.type
_entity.pdbx_description
1 polymer ?
#
loop_
_entity_poly.entity_id
_entity_poly.type
_entity_poly.pdbx_seq_one_letter_code
_entity_poly.pdbx_strand_id
1 'polypeptide(L)'
;RTVALLSMNFLHDGDPDLELTATWEEPRFEAPAEREIDIDAALPAMLGRLNLCSGENKARHYDHEVKGLSVIKPFIGRGQDVPADATVSLARHGSLRG
;
A
#
# COMPACT_ATOMS: atom_id res chain seq x y z
N ARG A 1 -33.19 29.16 9.07
CA ARG A 1 -33.37 29.70 7.70
C ARG A 1 -32.72 28.70 6.75
N THR A 2 -33.48 28.04 5.89
CA THR A 2 -32.91 27.11 4.89
C THR A 2 -32.04 27.92 3.92
N VAL A 3 -30.81 27.46 3.68
CA VAL A 3 -29.82 28.17 2.85
C VAL A 3 -29.67 27.59 1.45
N ALA A 4 -30.10 26.34 1.23
CA ALA A 4 -30.17 25.71 -0.09
C ALA A 4 -31.17 24.54 -0.09
N LEU A 5 -31.73 24.26 -1.28
CA LEU A 5 -32.47 23.04 -1.61
C LEU A 5 -31.95 22.54 -2.96
N LEU A 6 -31.28 21.38 -2.96
CA LEU A 6 -30.81 20.71 -4.18
C LEU A 6 -31.59 19.41 -4.36
N SER A 7 -31.83 19.03 -5.62
CA SER A 7 -32.41 17.73 -5.92
C SER A 7 -31.35 16.62 -5.75
N MET A 8 -31.78 15.46 -5.24
CA MET A 8 -30.89 14.29 -5.14
C MET A 8 -30.42 13.80 -6.50
N ASN A 9 -31.24 13.94 -7.54
CA ASN A 9 -30.86 13.65 -8.91
C ASN A 9 -29.67 14.52 -9.35
N PHE A 10 -29.71 15.84 -9.13
CA PHE A 10 -28.57 16.69 -9.48
C PHE A 10 -27.29 16.32 -8.68
N LEU A 11 -27.44 15.92 -7.42
CA LEU A 11 -26.29 15.55 -6.57
C LEU A 11 -25.64 14.21 -6.97
N HIS A 12 -26.41 13.27 -7.50
CA HIS A 12 -25.93 11.93 -7.85
C HIS A 12 -25.70 11.72 -9.35
N ASP A 13 -26.48 12.38 -10.20
CA ASP A 13 -26.57 12.15 -11.65
C ASP A 13 -26.34 13.45 -12.46
N GLY A 14 -25.98 14.57 -11.80
CA GLY A 14 -25.84 15.87 -12.45
C GLY A 14 -24.46 16.15 -13.07
N ASP A 15 -23.47 15.28 -12.83
CA ASP A 15 -22.11 15.42 -13.36
C ASP A 15 -21.99 14.69 -14.70
N PRO A 16 -21.66 15.38 -15.81
CA PRO A 16 -21.47 14.72 -17.11
C PRO A 16 -20.22 13.84 -17.12
N ASP A 17 -20.29 12.76 -17.90
CA ASP A 17 -19.16 11.86 -18.07
C ASP A 17 -17.96 12.56 -18.72
N LEU A 18 -16.77 12.35 -18.15
CA LEU A 18 -15.53 12.88 -18.69
C LEU A 18 -15.01 12.01 -19.84
N GLU A 19 -15.12 12.50 -21.08
CA GLU A 19 -14.54 11.86 -22.26
C GLU A 19 -13.07 12.27 -22.45
N LEU A 20 -12.13 11.32 -22.35
CA LEU A 20 -10.69 11.53 -22.58
C LEU A 20 -10.17 10.67 -23.72
N THR A 21 -9.40 11.28 -24.62
CA THR A 21 -8.63 10.56 -25.65
C THR A 21 -7.22 10.28 -25.12
N ALA A 22 -6.87 9.02 -24.92
CA ALA A 22 -5.51 8.61 -24.56
C ALA A 22 -4.65 8.39 -25.82
N THR A 23 -3.41 8.85 -25.78
CA THR A 23 -2.37 8.50 -26.77
C THR A 23 -1.25 7.77 -26.04
N TRP A 24 -0.74 6.70 -26.63
CA TRP A 24 0.41 5.98 -26.09
C TRP A 24 1.71 6.52 -26.69
N GLU A 25 2.65 6.86 -25.82
CA GLU A 25 4.02 7.20 -26.18
C GLU A 25 4.96 6.21 -25.50
N GLU A 26 5.87 5.61 -26.26
CA GLU A 26 6.82 4.65 -25.73
C GLU A 26 7.81 5.34 -24.79
N PRO A 27 7.86 4.97 -23.49
CA PRO A 27 8.83 5.55 -22.58
C PRO A 27 10.24 5.06 -22.93
N ARG A 28 11.16 6.00 -23.16
CA ARG A 28 12.58 5.72 -23.42
C ARG A 28 13.39 5.97 -22.16
N PHE A 29 14.18 4.98 -21.74
CA PHE A 29 15.08 5.08 -20.60
C PHE A 29 16.52 4.89 -21.07
N GLU A 30 17.43 5.68 -20.52
CA GLU A 30 18.85 5.44 -20.71
C GLU A 30 19.28 4.20 -19.90
N ALA A 31 20.17 3.40 -20.48
CA ALA A 31 20.79 2.31 -19.73
C ALA A 31 21.59 2.88 -18.55
N PRO A 32 21.57 2.23 -17.38
CA PRO A 32 22.40 2.65 -16.26
C PRO A 32 23.88 2.55 -16.64
N ALA A 33 24.65 3.59 -16.32
CA ALA A 33 26.09 3.58 -16.56
C ALA A 33 26.79 2.50 -15.71
N GLU A 34 27.72 1.77 -16.31
CA GLU A 34 28.64 0.91 -15.56
C GLU A 34 29.50 1.78 -14.65
N ARG A 35 29.53 1.44 -13.36
CA ARG A 35 30.36 2.10 -12.36
C ARG A 35 30.81 1.10 -11.32
N GLU A 36 32.00 1.33 -10.79
CA GLU A 36 32.46 0.61 -9.60
C GLU A 36 31.60 1.06 -8.40
N ILE A 37 31.09 0.09 -7.65
CA ILE A 37 30.22 0.34 -6.49
C ILE A 37 30.96 -0.11 -5.25
N ASP A 38 31.22 0.84 -4.35
CA ASP A 38 31.59 0.52 -2.96
C ASP A 38 30.36 -0.06 -2.26
N ILE A 39 30.36 -1.39 -2.09
CA ILE A 39 29.24 -2.13 -1.50
C ILE A 39 29.05 -1.77 -0.03
N ASP A 40 30.13 -1.49 0.70
CA ASP A 40 30.08 -1.16 2.13
C ASP A 40 29.36 0.18 2.35
N ALA A 41 29.51 1.12 1.43
CA ALA A 41 28.76 2.38 1.43
C ALA A 41 27.36 2.25 0.80
N ALA A 42 27.24 1.50 -0.30
CA ALA A 42 26.01 1.44 -1.08
C ALA A 42 24.88 0.67 -0.37
N LEU A 43 25.19 -0.44 0.30
CA LEU A 43 24.18 -1.27 0.93
C LEU A 43 23.44 -0.56 2.09
N PRO A 44 24.13 0.08 3.06
CA PRO A 44 23.45 0.87 4.09
C PRO A 44 22.63 2.02 3.50
N ALA A 45 23.16 2.69 2.47
CA ALA A 45 22.46 3.77 1.79
C ALA A 45 21.18 3.29 1.08
N MET A 46 21.20 2.07 0.52
CA MET A 46 20.01 1.45 -0.07
C MET A 46 18.98 1.05 0.98
N LEU A 47 19.41 0.40 2.07
CA LEU A 47 18.52 0.00 3.17
C LEU A 47 17.91 1.19 3.91
N GLY A 48 18.49 2.38 3.80
CA GLY A 48 17.93 3.63 4.34
C GLY A 48 16.88 4.31 3.46
N ARG A 49 16.67 3.87 2.21
CA ARG A 49 15.69 4.52 1.30
C ARG A 49 14.26 4.22 1.73
N LEU A 50 13.37 5.20 1.62
CA LEU A 50 11.97 5.06 2.06
C LEU A 50 11.17 3.96 1.34
N ASN A 51 11.62 3.53 0.17
CA ASN A 51 11.00 2.44 -0.59
C ASN A 51 11.57 1.05 -0.25
N LEU A 52 12.60 0.97 0.60
CA LEU A 52 13.29 -0.28 0.97
C LEU A 52 13.42 -0.47 2.49
N CYS A 53 13.57 0.62 3.24
CA CYS A 53 13.76 0.57 4.68
C CYS A 53 12.57 -0.11 5.39
N SER A 54 12.78 -0.52 6.63
CA SER A 54 11.72 -1.13 7.43
C SER A 54 10.51 -0.19 7.57
N GLY A 55 9.33 -0.71 7.19
CA GLY A 55 8.04 -0.05 7.40
C GLY A 55 7.47 -0.24 8.81
N GLU A 56 8.24 -0.81 9.75
CA GLU A 56 7.75 -1.25 11.06
C GLU A 56 7.04 -0.16 11.86
N ASN A 57 7.59 1.05 11.91
CA ASN A 57 6.99 2.15 12.66
C ASN A 57 5.56 2.44 12.17
N LYS A 58 5.36 2.43 10.84
CA LYS A 58 4.05 2.67 10.23
C LYS A 58 3.11 1.49 10.46
N ALA A 59 3.60 0.26 10.34
CA ALA A 59 2.81 -0.94 10.57
C ALA A 59 2.32 -0.98 12.03
N ARG A 60 3.21 -0.81 13.02
CA ARG A 60 2.85 -0.89 14.45
C ARG A 60 2.00 0.26 14.96
N HIS A 61 1.85 1.33 14.19
CA HIS A 61 0.94 2.42 14.54
C HIS A 61 -0.54 1.98 14.54
N TYR A 62 -0.88 0.94 13.78
CA TYR A 62 -2.24 0.44 13.65
C TYR A 62 -2.41 -0.89 14.39
N ASP A 63 -3.58 -1.08 14.98
CA ASP A 63 -4.00 -2.37 15.52
C ASP A 63 -4.38 -3.32 14.39
N HIS A 64 -3.56 -4.35 14.18
CA HIS A 64 -3.77 -5.38 13.16
C HIS A 64 -4.56 -6.59 13.66
N GLU A 65 -5.11 -6.53 14.86
CA GLU A 65 -5.79 -7.64 15.53
C GLU A 65 -7.26 -7.35 15.82
N VAL A 66 -7.77 -6.19 15.36
CA VAL A 66 -9.19 -5.85 15.44
C VAL A 66 -10.02 -6.96 14.80
N LYS A 67 -11.10 -7.36 15.50
CA LYS A 67 -11.97 -8.51 15.20
C LYS A 67 -11.36 -9.90 15.48
N GLY A 68 -10.07 -10.03 15.78
CA GLY A 68 -9.45 -11.31 16.13
C GLY A 68 -9.47 -12.34 15.00
N LEU A 69 -9.43 -11.88 13.74
CA LEU A 69 -9.45 -12.74 12.54
C LEU A 69 -8.07 -12.87 11.89
N SER A 70 -7.06 -12.16 12.38
CA SER A 70 -5.73 -12.12 11.81
C SER A 70 -4.97 -13.42 12.05
N VAL A 71 -4.50 -14.05 10.98
CA VAL A 71 -3.70 -15.28 10.99
C VAL A 71 -2.23 -14.95 10.77
N ILE A 72 -1.92 -14.21 9.69
CA ILE A 72 -0.58 -13.67 9.42
C ILE A 72 -0.65 -12.16 9.61
N LYS A 73 0.16 -11.67 10.55
CA LYS A 73 0.29 -10.26 10.91
C LYS A 73 1.44 -9.62 10.11
N PRO A 74 1.51 -8.29 9.96
CA PRO A 74 2.58 -7.64 9.21
C PRO A 74 4.00 -7.96 9.70
N PHE A 75 4.14 -8.30 10.99
CA PHE A 75 5.39 -8.77 11.57
C PHE A 75 5.19 -10.12 12.28
N ILE A 76 6.05 -11.08 11.95
CA ILE A 76 6.03 -12.48 12.40
C ILE A 76 7.37 -12.85 13.05
N GLY A 77 7.53 -14.13 13.38
CA GLY A 77 8.70 -14.63 14.09
C GLY A 77 8.55 -14.52 15.61
N ARG A 78 9.47 -15.15 16.34
CA ARG A 78 9.43 -15.18 17.81
C ARG A 78 9.50 -13.78 18.41
N GLY A 79 10.26 -12.88 17.78
CA GLY A 79 10.41 -11.49 18.20
C GLY A 79 9.42 -10.53 17.56
N GLN A 80 8.53 -11.00 16.68
CA GLN A 80 7.74 -10.13 15.80
C GLN A 80 8.62 -9.15 15.02
N ASP A 81 9.79 -9.60 14.56
CA ASP A 81 10.88 -8.82 13.99
C ASP A 81 11.14 -9.12 12.51
N VAL A 82 10.32 -10.00 11.93
CA VAL A 82 10.40 -10.38 10.52
C VAL A 82 9.18 -9.85 9.79
N PRO A 83 9.32 -9.01 8.75
CA PRO A 83 8.18 -8.57 7.95
C PRO A 83 7.57 -9.76 7.21
N ALA A 84 6.24 -9.85 7.20
CA ALA A 84 5.52 -10.84 6.41
C ALA A 84 5.27 -10.34 4.98
N ASP A 85 5.30 -11.25 4.00
CA ASP A 85 5.04 -10.92 2.60
C ASP A 85 3.56 -10.59 2.33
N ALA A 86 2.64 -11.14 3.13
CA ALA A 86 1.21 -10.95 2.98
C ALA A 86 0.47 -10.98 4.32
N THR A 87 -0.60 -10.19 4.41
CA THR A 87 -1.58 -10.28 5.49
C THR A 87 -2.59 -11.38 5.19
N VAL A 88 -2.89 -12.24 6.16
CA VAL A 88 -3.89 -13.29 6.03
C VAL A 88 -4.89 -13.18 7.16
N SER A 89 -6.18 -13.19 6.82
CA SER A 89 -7.29 -13.12 7.77
C SER A 89 -8.30 -14.22 7.48
N LEU A 90 -8.94 -14.73 8.53
CA LEU A 90 -10.07 -15.64 8.41
C LEU A 90 -11.28 -14.90 7.83
N ALA A 91 -11.99 -15.54 6.89
CA ALA A 91 -13.24 -15.02 6.36
C ALA A 91 -14.36 -14.93 7.41
N ARG A 92 -14.33 -15.84 8.40
CA ARG A 92 -15.28 -15.91 9.52
C ARG A 92 -14.62 -16.56 10.73
N HIS A 93 -15.02 -16.13 11.94
CA HIS A 93 -14.62 -16.75 13.20
C HIS A 93 -14.86 -18.26 13.20
N GLY A 94 -13.85 -19.03 13.64
CA GLY A 94 -13.93 -20.48 13.83
C GLY A 94 -14.06 -21.30 12.54
N SER A 95 -14.00 -20.69 11.35
CA SER A 95 -14.02 -21.40 10.07
C SER A 95 -12.61 -21.69 9.58
N LEU A 96 -12.35 -22.93 9.18
CA LEU A 96 -11.15 -23.33 8.44
C LEU A 96 -11.44 -23.57 6.95
N ARG A 97 -12.64 -23.21 6.49
CA ARG A 97 -13.02 -23.29 5.08
C ARG A 97 -12.60 -22.02 4.35
N GLY A 98 -11.87 -22.19 3.24
CA GLY A 98 -11.55 -21.15 2.26
C GLY A 98 -12.54 -21.14 1.11
#